data_AF-C0HET6-F1
#
_entry.id   AF-C0HET6-F1
#
_cell.length_a   1.000
_cell.length_b   1.000
_cell.length_c   1.000
_cell.angle_alpha   90.00
_cell.angle_beta   90.00
_cell.angle_gamma   90.00
#
_symmetry.space_group_name_H-M   'P 1'
#
loop_
_entity.id
_entity.type
_entity.pdbx_description
1 polymer ?
#
loop_
_entity_poly.entity_id
_entity_poly.type
_entity_poly.pdbx_seq_one_letter_code
_entity_poly.pdbx_strand_id
1 'polypeptide(L)'
;MMDEDVRSVVQEGITKLLSGLRTGLDLLATEFDQSPDQAEKGILCSLADIDWVANLSTKIEMTHAFVSGWSEMSGHILSVVQDSKYSSGLWAVKAKLIEVTGKALDAVGYGTVVLPAPSRFHLLKTWLPYIQTTKRSLDGNSKGEMSLQMDSDMWQNVESAIVSMVLALPSDDQADILSEWMKNAEQFRYPDLTEAFEVWCYRSKTAKRRLVGGLNGSSSSNPTVSS
;
A
#
# COMPACT_ATOMS: atom_id res chain seq x y z
N MET A 1 -19.33 21.16 -11.14
CA MET A 1 -18.59 20.52 -12.25
C MET A 1 -17.28 21.26 -12.38
N MET A 2 -16.15 20.61 -12.09
CA MET A 2 -14.84 21.25 -12.23
C MET A 2 -14.51 21.42 -13.71
N ASP A 3 -13.92 22.55 -14.05
CA ASP A 3 -13.50 22.90 -15.39
C ASP A 3 -12.42 21.91 -15.91
N GLU A 4 -12.53 21.48 -17.17
CA GLU A 4 -11.62 20.49 -17.76
C GLU A 4 -10.18 21.03 -17.89
N ASP A 5 -10.01 22.35 -18.11
CA ASP A 5 -8.67 22.95 -18.16
C ASP A 5 -8.03 22.89 -16.77
N VAL A 6 -8.81 23.13 -15.71
CA VAL A 6 -8.34 22.99 -14.31
C VAL A 6 -7.91 21.55 -14.02
N ARG A 7 -8.67 20.55 -14.47
CA ARG A 7 -8.28 19.13 -14.31
C ARG A 7 -6.98 18.82 -15.03
N SER A 8 -6.85 19.26 -16.29
CA SER A 8 -5.65 19.04 -17.08
C SER A 8 -4.42 19.64 -16.42
N VAL A 9 -4.53 20.87 -15.91
CA VAL A 9 -3.43 21.56 -15.20
C VAL A 9 -3.02 20.81 -13.95
N VAL A 10 -3.97 20.30 -13.15
CA VAL A 10 -3.64 19.54 -11.94
C VAL A 10 -2.98 18.20 -12.30
N GLN A 11 -3.48 17.51 -13.31
CA GLN A 11 -2.90 16.24 -13.77
C GLN A 11 -1.46 16.44 -14.28
N GLU A 12 -1.21 17.51 -15.03
CA GLU A 12 0.14 17.90 -15.45
C GLU A 12 1.03 18.23 -14.24
N GLY A 13 0.48 18.93 -13.24
CA GLY A 13 1.17 19.22 -11.98
C GLY A 13 1.58 17.96 -11.21
N ILE A 14 0.66 17.00 -11.03
CA ILE A 14 0.95 15.70 -10.41
C ILE A 14 2.06 14.99 -11.18
N THR A 15 1.94 14.92 -12.52
CA THR A 15 2.94 14.27 -13.38
C THR A 15 4.32 14.91 -13.22
N LYS A 16 4.39 16.25 -13.19
CA LYS A 16 5.63 17.00 -12.97
C LYS A 16 6.25 16.68 -11.62
N LEU A 17 5.47 16.67 -10.55
CA LEU A 17 5.98 16.35 -9.20
C LEU A 17 6.54 14.92 -9.12
N LEU A 18 5.81 13.93 -9.66
CA LEU A 18 6.28 12.54 -9.72
C LEU A 18 7.56 12.42 -10.56
N SER A 19 7.63 13.11 -11.71
CA SER A 19 8.84 13.13 -12.53
C SER A 19 10.03 13.81 -11.83
N GLY A 20 9.76 14.84 -11.02
CA GLY A 20 10.75 15.51 -10.19
C GLY A 20 11.30 14.57 -9.12
N LEU A 21 10.42 13.86 -8.40
CA LEU A 21 10.87 12.84 -7.44
C LEU A 21 11.69 11.75 -8.12
N ARG A 22 11.23 11.24 -9.27
CA ARG A 22 11.98 10.24 -10.05
C ARG A 22 13.39 10.71 -10.39
N THR A 23 13.52 11.94 -10.88
CA THR A 23 14.82 12.54 -11.20
C THR A 23 15.68 12.67 -9.95
N GLY A 24 15.11 13.12 -8.83
CA GLY A 24 15.82 13.19 -7.55
C GLY A 24 16.31 11.81 -7.09
N LEU A 25 15.47 10.78 -7.21
CA LEU A 25 15.84 9.39 -6.88
C LEU A 25 16.94 8.84 -7.79
N ASP A 26 16.91 9.14 -9.09
CA ASP A 26 17.96 8.74 -10.02
C ASP A 26 19.32 9.39 -9.69
N LEU A 27 19.30 10.61 -9.12
CA LEU A 27 20.49 11.34 -8.69
C LEU A 27 20.93 11.01 -7.25
N LEU A 28 20.04 10.42 -6.45
CA LEU A 28 20.22 10.20 -5.01
C LEU A 28 21.54 9.51 -4.68
N ALA A 29 21.94 8.49 -5.44
CA ALA A 29 23.20 7.78 -5.19
C ALA A 29 24.41 8.72 -5.25
N THR A 30 24.47 9.56 -6.28
CA THR A 30 25.57 10.50 -6.52
C THR A 30 25.54 11.65 -5.52
N GLU A 31 24.37 12.22 -5.25
CA GLU A 31 24.21 13.33 -4.32
C GLU A 31 24.48 12.90 -2.88
N PHE A 32 24.07 11.69 -2.50
CA PHE A 32 24.31 11.15 -1.16
C PHE A 32 25.80 10.93 -0.87
N ASP A 33 26.61 10.55 -1.86
CA ASP A 33 28.06 10.43 -1.68
C ASP A 33 28.75 11.79 -1.46
N GLN A 34 28.15 12.87 -1.98
CA GLN A 34 28.69 14.22 -1.85
C GLN A 34 28.20 14.90 -0.56
N SER A 35 26.91 14.80 -0.28
CA SER A 35 26.26 15.41 0.88
C SER A 35 24.98 14.64 1.24
N PRO A 36 25.04 13.69 2.21
CA PRO A 36 23.89 12.90 2.65
C PRO A 36 22.70 13.75 3.09
N ASP A 37 22.94 14.79 3.90
CA ASP A 37 21.88 15.65 4.44
C ASP A 37 21.18 16.46 3.34
N GLN A 38 21.93 16.95 2.35
CA GLN A 38 21.36 17.70 1.23
C GLN A 38 20.57 16.78 0.30
N ALA A 39 21.08 15.58 0.02
CA ALA A 39 20.41 14.58 -0.78
C ALA A 39 19.10 14.13 -0.12
N GLU A 40 19.11 13.83 1.18
CA GLU A 40 17.90 13.49 1.94
C GLU A 40 16.88 14.64 1.90
N LYS A 41 17.34 15.89 2.11
CA LYS A 41 16.48 17.07 2.05
C LYS A 41 15.83 17.27 0.67
N GLY A 42 16.55 17.03 -0.42
CA GLY A 42 16.02 17.15 -1.78
C GLY A 42 14.84 16.20 -2.04
N ILE A 43 14.99 14.94 -1.62
CA ILE A 43 13.93 13.94 -1.70
C ILE A 43 12.76 14.31 -0.77
N LEU A 44 13.04 14.73 0.46
CA LEU A 44 12.01 15.17 1.41
C LEU A 44 11.16 16.32 0.88
N CYS A 45 11.77 17.33 0.27
CA CYS A 45 11.04 18.45 -0.33
C CYS A 45 10.09 17.94 -1.43
N SER A 46 10.57 17.07 -2.31
CA SER A 46 9.75 16.47 -3.37
C SER A 46 8.59 15.67 -2.80
N LEU A 47 8.82 14.88 -1.74
CA LEU A 47 7.77 14.12 -1.07
C LEU A 47 6.77 15.01 -0.32
N ALA A 48 7.22 16.12 0.27
CA ALA A 48 6.34 17.09 0.90
C ALA A 48 5.41 17.78 -0.12
N ASP A 49 5.92 18.10 -1.30
CA ASP A 49 5.11 18.67 -2.39
C ASP A 49 4.08 17.66 -2.91
N ILE A 50 4.47 16.39 -3.09
CA ILE A 50 3.56 15.31 -3.47
C ILE A 50 2.50 15.10 -2.40
N ASP A 51 2.90 15.09 -1.13
CA ASP A 51 2.00 14.92 0.01
C ASP A 51 0.95 16.04 0.09
N TRP A 52 1.38 17.28 -0.17
CA TRP A 52 0.51 18.43 -0.27
C TRP A 52 -0.47 18.28 -1.45
N VAL A 53 -0.01 17.86 -2.62
CA VAL A 53 -0.88 17.63 -3.78
C VAL A 53 -1.83 16.46 -3.56
N ALA A 54 -1.45 15.41 -2.84
CA ALA A 54 -2.35 14.31 -2.47
C ALA A 54 -3.53 14.83 -1.63
N ASN A 55 -3.25 15.69 -0.64
CA ASN A 55 -4.29 16.35 0.17
C ASN A 55 -5.17 17.29 -0.67
N LEU A 56 -4.58 18.05 -1.58
CA LEU A 56 -5.33 18.92 -2.49
C LEU A 56 -6.23 18.10 -3.41
N SER A 57 -5.71 17.00 -3.98
CA SER A 57 -6.42 16.12 -4.92
C SER A 57 -7.71 15.57 -4.33
N THR A 58 -7.73 15.27 -3.03
CA THR A 58 -8.95 14.85 -2.32
C THR A 58 -10.01 15.97 -2.27
N LYS A 59 -9.59 17.24 -2.13
CA LYS A 59 -10.52 18.38 -2.07
C LYS A 59 -11.13 18.72 -3.42
N ILE A 60 -10.46 18.37 -4.52
CA ILE A 60 -10.88 18.67 -5.89
C ILE A 60 -11.31 17.43 -6.68
N GLU A 61 -11.54 16.30 -5.99
CA GLU A 61 -12.01 15.03 -6.58
C GLU A 61 -11.09 14.45 -7.66
N MET A 62 -9.77 14.64 -7.53
CA MET A 62 -8.74 14.13 -8.44
C MET A 62 -7.83 13.07 -7.82
N THR A 63 -8.23 12.47 -6.70
CA THR A 63 -7.44 11.45 -5.98
C THR A 63 -7.05 10.26 -6.86
N HIS A 64 -7.85 9.91 -7.87
CA HIS A 64 -7.50 8.84 -8.83
C HIS A 64 -6.19 9.13 -9.58
N ALA A 65 -5.96 10.38 -10.01
CA ALA A 65 -4.74 10.75 -10.75
C ALA A 65 -3.49 10.60 -9.86
N PHE A 66 -3.59 11.00 -8.59
CA PHE A 66 -2.54 10.79 -7.60
C PHE A 66 -2.27 9.29 -7.39
N VAL A 67 -3.31 8.49 -7.12
CA VAL A 67 -3.17 7.05 -6.85
C VAL A 67 -2.57 6.31 -8.05
N SER A 68 -2.99 6.62 -9.27
CA SER A 68 -2.44 6.01 -10.49
C SER A 68 -0.94 6.32 -10.64
N GLY A 69 -0.58 7.60 -10.58
CA GLY A 69 0.81 8.00 -10.73
C GLY A 69 1.71 7.48 -9.60
N TRP A 70 1.21 7.45 -8.35
CA TRP A 70 1.93 6.85 -7.24
C TRP A 70 2.15 5.35 -7.44
N SER A 71 1.11 4.62 -7.86
CA SER A 71 1.20 3.18 -8.11
C SER A 71 2.21 2.86 -9.21
N GLU A 72 2.24 3.63 -10.31
CA GLU A 72 3.18 3.43 -11.42
C GLU A 72 4.64 3.68 -10.99
N MET A 73 4.87 4.67 -10.14
CA MET A 73 6.21 5.04 -9.69
C MET A 73 6.74 4.17 -8.54
N SER A 74 5.84 3.48 -7.81
CA SER A 74 6.15 2.74 -6.58
C SER A 74 7.31 1.75 -6.74
N GLY A 75 7.35 1.00 -7.85
CA GLY A 75 8.43 0.05 -8.11
C GLY A 75 9.81 0.72 -8.24
N HIS A 76 9.88 1.87 -8.92
CA HIS A 76 11.12 2.64 -9.05
C HIS A 76 11.57 3.21 -7.69
N ILE A 77 10.64 3.80 -6.94
CA ILE A 77 10.91 4.31 -5.58
C ILE A 77 11.57 3.22 -4.73
N LEU A 78 10.91 2.07 -4.61
CA LEU A 78 11.38 0.98 -3.76
C LEU A 78 12.71 0.41 -4.23
N SER A 79 12.93 0.32 -5.56
CA SER A 79 14.21 -0.15 -6.11
C SER A 79 15.40 0.73 -5.70
N VAL A 80 15.19 2.04 -5.49
CA VAL A 80 16.22 2.98 -5.08
C VAL A 80 16.36 3.03 -3.55
N VAL A 81 15.26 3.25 -2.82
CA VAL A 81 15.33 3.51 -1.37
C VAL A 81 15.62 2.27 -0.53
N GLN A 82 15.44 1.08 -1.09
CA GLN A 82 15.81 -0.18 -0.46
C GLN A 82 17.26 -0.59 -0.72
N ASP A 83 18.06 0.22 -1.44
CA ASP A 83 19.48 -0.05 -1.58
C ASP A 83 20.16 -0.18 -0.20
N SER A 84 21.03 -1.18 -0.07
CA SER A 84 21.82 -1.42 1.14
C SER A 84 22.58 -0.19 1.64
N LYS A 85 22.97 0.72 0.73
CA LYS A 85 23.59 2.02 1.00
C LYS A 85 22.77 2.88 1.96
N TYR A 86 21.45 2.77 1.90
CA TYR A 86 20.52 3.57 2.70
C TYR A 86 19.93 2.79 3.89
N SER A 87 20.39 1.56 4.15
CA SER A 87 19.84 0.70 5.21
C SER A 87 19.84 1.38 6.59
N SER A 88 20.91 2.11 6.94
CA SER A 88 21.06 2.82 8.22
C SER A 88 20.66 4.31 8.18
N GLY A 89 20.24 4.85 7.04
CA GLY A 89 19.93 6.28 6.86
C GLY A 89 18.57 6.54 6.19
N LEU A 90 18.38 7.76 5.70
CA LEU A 90 17.15 8.22 5.01
C LEU A 90 15.88 8.02 5.83
N TRP A 91 15.93 8.11 7.16
CA TRP A 91 14.79 7.80 8.01
C TRP A 91 13.63 8.76 7.81
N ALA A 92 13.93 10.05 7.62
CA ALA A 92 12.89 11.03 7.33
C ALA A 92 12.22 10.75 5.99
N VAL A 93 13.01 10.38 4.97
CA VAL A 93 12.48 9.97 3.66
C VAL A 93 11.65 8.70 3.78
N LYS A 94 12.13 7.69 4.51
CA LYS A 94 11.41 6.43 4.71
C LYS A 94 10.07 6.66 5.40
N ALA A 95 10.07 7.53 6.42
CA ALA A 95 8.86 7.95 7.08
C ALA A 95 7.92 8.66 6.10
N LYS A 96 8.39 9.69 5.40
CA LYS A 96 7.54 10.45 4.48
C LYS A 96 6.97 9.59 3.35
N LEU A 97 7.70 8.58 2.88
CA LEU A 97 7.22 7.61 1.89
C LEU A 97 6.03 6.78 2.39
N ILE A 98 6.05 6.32 3.64
CA ILE A 98 4.92 5.58 4.21
C ILE A 98 3.73 6.49 4.45
N GLU A 99 3.94 7.75 4.83
CA GLU A 99 2.86 8.73 4.94
C GLU A 99 2.14 8.94 3.59
N VAL A 100 2.90 9.22 2.53
CA VAL A 100 2.35 9.43 1.17
C VAL A 100 1.69 8.16 0.66
N THR A 101 2.31 7.00 0.89
CA THR A 101 1.74 5.70 0.53
C THR A 101 0.46 5.41 1.32
N GLY A 102 0.42 5.75 2.60
CA GLY A 102 -0.75 5.62 3.46
C GLY A 102 -1.96 6.32 2.86
N LYS A 103 -1.78 7.54 2.33
CA LYS A 103 -2.86 8.26 1.64
C LYS A 103 -3.37 7.54 0.39
N ALA A 104 -2.47 6.92 -0.38
CA ALA A 104 -2.87 6.12 -1.53
C ALA A 104 -3.62 4.85 -1.10
N LEU A 105 -3.15 4.17 -0.05
CA LEU A 105 -3.80 3.00 0.53
C LEU A 105 -5.17 3.35 1.13
N ASP A 106 -5.30 4.45 1.87
CA ASP A 106 -6.55 4.95 2.43
C ASP A 106 -7.57 5.21 1.32
N ALA A 107 -7.16 5.92 0.27
CA ALA A 107 -8.02 6.24 -0.85
C ALA A 107 -8.59 4.99 -1.52
N VAL A 108 -7.77 3.94 -1.66
CA VAL A 108 -8.19 2.68 -2.30
C VAL A 108 -8.95 1.78 -1.32
N GLY A 109 -8.50 1.65 -0.09
CA GLY A 109 -9.04 0.79 0.96
C GLY A 109 -10.42 1.21 1.43
N TYR A 110 -10.67 2.52 1.52
CA TYR A 110 -11.97 3.07 1.88
C TYR A 110 -12.86 3.39 0.67
N GLY A 111 -12.41 3.08 -0.54
CA GLY A 111 -13.23 3.17 -1.76
C GLY A 111 -13.39 4.58 -2.34
N THR A 112 -12.62 5.57 -1.89
CA THR A 112 -12.52 6.89 -2.53
C THR A 112 -12.03 6.77 -3.98
N VAL A 113 -11.11 5.83 -4.22
CA VAL A 113 -10.62 5.47 -5.55
C VAL A 113 -10.91 3.98 -5.78
N VAL A 114 -11.72 3.69 -6.80
CA VAL A 114 -12.04 2.32 -7.18
C VAL A 114 -11.01 1.83 -8.20
N LEU A 115 -10.16 0.89 -7.77
CA LEU A 115 -9.22 0.20 -8.66
C LEU A 115 -9.68 -1.25 -8.94
N PRO A 116 -9.34 -1.81 -10.12
CA PRO A 116 -9.50 -3.23 -10.38
C PRO A 116 -8.75 -4.10 -9.35
N ALA A 117 -9.24 -5.30 -9.09
CA ALA A 117 -8.62 -6.23 -8.13
C ALA A 117 -7.11 -6.46 -8.38
N PRO A 118 -6.64 -6.71 -9.61
CA PRO A 118 -5.21 -6.88 -9.88
C PRO A 118 -4.37 -5.67 -9.48
N SER A 119 -4.87 -4.45 -9.69
CA SER A 119 -4.19 -3.21 -9.32
C SER A 119 -4.11 -3.03 -7.80
N ARG A 120 -5.20 -3.33 -7.07
CA ARG A 120 -5.21 -3.30 -5.60
C ARG A 120 -4.24 -4.32 -5.01
N PHE A 121 -4.22 -5.54 -5.56
CA PHE A 121 -3.30 -6.59 -5.16
C PHE A 121 -1.84 -6.18 -5.42
N HIS A 122 -1.55 -5.66 -6.61
CA HIS A 122 -0.20 -5.19 -6.95
C HIS A 122 0.28 -4.07 -6.03
N LEU A 123 -0.58 -3.10 -5.72
CA LEU A 123 -0.25 -2.00 -4.80
C LEU A 123 0.14 -2.54 -3.41
N LEU A 124 -0.66 -3.46 -2.86
CA LEU A 124 -0.35 -4.10 -1.57
C LEU A 124 0.95 -4.91 -1.63
N LYS A 125 1.13 -5.78 -2.63
CA LYS A 125 2.34 -6.61 -2.77
C LYS A 125 3.60 -5.78 -2.92
N THR A 126 3.49 -4.62 -3.54
CA THR A 126 4.62 -3.70 -3.73
C THR A 126 5.02 -3.05 -2.42
N TRP A 127 4.07 -2.48 -1.67
CA TRP A 127 4.38 -1.67 -0.49
C TRP A 127 4.49 -2.43 0.83
N LEU A 128 3.77 -3.55 0.98
CA LEU A 128 3.69 -4.27 2.25
C LEU A 128 5.07 -4.67 2.81
N PRO A 129 6.00 -5.26 2.03
CA PRO A 129 7.31 -5.65 2.54
C PRO A 129 8.15 -4.45 3.02
N TYR A 130 8.03 -3.32 2.32
CA TYR A 130 8.73 -2.09 2.66
C TYR A 130 8.20 -1.47 3.97
N ILE A 131 6.88 -1.37 4.09
CA ILE A 131 6.18 -0.89 5.29
C ILE A 131 6.58 -1.74 6.51
N GLN A 132 6.53 -3.07 6.36
CA GLN A 132 6.93 -4.04 7.38
C GLN A 132 8.38 -3.85 7.86
N THR A 133 9.31 -3.73 6.91
CA THR A 133 10.75 -3.58 7.20
C THR A 133 11.06 -2.25 7.88
N THR A 134 10.37 -1.18 7.45
CA THR A 134 10.54 0.14 8.03
C THR A 134 9.97 0.21 9.44
N LYS A 135 8.75 -0.32 9.66
CA LYS A 135 8.14 -0.37 10.99
C LYS A 135 9.01 -1.12 11.99
N ARG A 136 9.52 -2.31 11.62
CA ARG A 136 10.41 -3.09 12.48
C ARG A 136 11.66 -2.29 12.86
N SER A 137 12.29 -1.66 11.88
CA SER A 137 13.53 -0.91 12.13
C SER A 137 13.28 0.28 13.05
N LEU A 138 12.13 0.95 12.92
CA LEU A 138 11.73 2.06 13.79
C LEU A 138 11.47 1.59 15.23
N ASP A 139 10.77 0.47 15.41
CA ASP A 139 10.51 -0.13 16.73
C ASP A 139 11.80 -0.57 17.45
N GLY A 140 12.76 -1.10 16.69
CA GLY A 140 14.09 -1.46 17.20
C GLY A 140 14.94 -0.25 17.62
N ASN A 141 14.71 0.91 17.00
CA ASN A 141 15.46 2.16 17.22
C ASN A 141 14.81 3.11 18.25
N SER A 142 13.92 2.60 19.10
CA SER A 142 13.05 3.32 20.08
C SER A 142 13.74 4.25 21.11
N LYS A 143 15.05 4.49 21.02
CA LYS A 143 15.80 5.40 21.92
C LYS A 143 16.29 6.70 21.27
N GLY A 144 15.98 6.98 20.00
CA GLY A 144 16.43 8.20 19.29
C GLY A 144 15.30 9.09 18.77
N GLU A 145 15.64 10.29 18.30
CA GLU A 145 14.75 11.28 17.66
C GLU A 145 13.88 10.71 16.51
N MET A 146 14.24 9.53 15.98
CA MET A 146 13.46 8.81 14.95
C MET A 146 12.05 8.43 15.40
N SER A 147 11.82 8.12 16.69
CA SER A 147 10.48 7.72 17.18
C SER A 147 9.44 8.84 17.11
N LEU A 148 9.86 10.07 16.82
CA LEU A 148 9.00 11.25 16.69
C LEU A 148 8.51 11.50 15.26
N GLN A 149 9.01 10.77 14.25
CA GLN A 149 8.67 11.02 12.84
C GLN A 149 7.31 10.44 12.43
N MET A 150 6.79 9.47 13.18
CA MET A 150 5.53 8.81 12.88
C MET A 150 4.79 8.50 14.19
N ASP A 151 3.60 9.09 14.37
CA ASP A 151 2.78 8.78 15.53
C ASP A 151 2.06 7.41 15.40
N SER A 152 1.53 6.92 16.51
CA SER A 152 0.78 5.66 16.57
C SER A 152 -0.44 5.66 15.65
N ASP A 153 -1.08 6.82 15.52
CA ASP A 153 -2.36 6.99 14.85
C ASP A 153 -2.19 6.80 13.35
N MET A 154 -1.12 7.35 12.77
CA MET A 154 -0.81 7.16 11.37
C MET A 154 -0.47 5.70 11.04
N TRP A 155 0.29 4.99 11.89
CA TRP A 155 0.52 3.54 11.69
C TRP A 155 -0.79 2.75 11.76
N GLN A 156 -1.70 3.11 12.67
CA GLN A 156 -3.01 2.47 12.77
C GLN A 156 -3.88 2.74 11.53
N ASN A 157 -3.83 3.95 10.97
CA ASN A 157 -4.56 4.29 9.74
C ASN A 157 -4.07 3.45 8.57
N VAL A 158 -2.74 3.37 8.37
CA VAL A 158 -2.14 2.54 7.31
C VAL A 158 -2.52 1.06 7.48
N GLU A 159 -2.51 0.54 8.70
CA GLU A 159 -2.93 -0.84 8.97
C GLU A 159 -4.40 -1.06 8.60
N SER A 160 -5.27 -0.15 9.03
CA SER A 160 -6.70 -0.22 8.78
C SER A 160 -7.03 -0.18 7.28
N ALA A 161 -6.30 0.63 6.51
CA ALA A 161 -6.40 0.66 5.06
C ALA A 161 -5.93 -0.65 4.41
N ILE A 162 -4.79 -1.21 4.85
CA ILE A 162 -4.30 -2.50 4.37
C ILE A 162 -5.32 -3.61 4.64
N VAL A 163 -5.83 -3.71 5.87
CA VAL A 163 -6.85 -4.70 6.26
C VAL A 163 -8.08 -4.57 5.38
N SER A 164 -8.58 -3.34 5.19
CA SER A 164 -9.74 -3.05 4.35
C SER A 164 -9.52 -3.47 2.90
N MET A 165 -8.33 -3.17 2.34
CA MET A 165 -7.97 -3.59 0.98
C MET A 165 -7.90 -5.11 0.86
N VAL A 166 -7.26 -5.81 1.80
CA VAL A 166 -7.17 -7.28 1.79
C VAL A 166 -8.56 -7.89 1.84
N LEU A 167 -9.43 -7.44 2.75
CA LEU A 167 -10.81 -7.94 2.88
C LEU A 167 -11.64 -7.81 1.58
N ALA A 168 -11.31 -6.81 0.75
CA ALA A 168 -11.96 -6.49 -0.51
C ALA A 168 -11.38 -7.21 -1.74
N LEU A 169 -10.25 -7.93 -1.60
CA LEU A 169 -9.64 -8.69 -2.69
C LEU A 169 -10.40 -10.00 -3.00
N PRO A 170 -10.23 -10.58 -4.19
CA PRO A 170 -10.61 -11.96 -4.48
C PRO A 170 -9.99 -12.96 -3.50
N SER A 171 -10.64 -14.11 -3.31
CA SER A 171 -10.23 -15.11 -2.30
C SER A 171 -8.80 -15.65 -2.50
N ASP A 172 -8.37 -15.81 -3.76
CA ASP A 172 -7.03 -16.34 -4.08
C ASP A 172 -5.94 -15.30 -3.80
N ASP A 173 -6.21 -14.03 -4.15
CA ASP A 173 -5.32 -12.90 -3.86
C ASP A 173 -5.19 -12.66 -2.35
N GLN A 174 -6.30 -12.80 -1.59
CA GLN A 174 -6.27 -12.79 -0.12
C GLN A 174 -5.36 -13.90 0.41
N ALA A 175 -5.49 -15.12 -0.13
CA ALA A 175 -4.72 -16.27 0.32
C ALA A 175 -3.21 -16.05 0.11
N ASP A 176 -2.79 -15.45 -1.02
CA ASP A 176 -1.37 -15.16 -1.27
C ASP A 176 -0.80 -14.21 -0.20
N ILE A 177 -1.44 -13.05 0.00
CA ILE A 177 -1.00 -12.03 0.98
C ILE A 177 -0.99 -12.61 2.40
N LEU A 178 -2.07 -13.27 2.81
CA LEU A 178 -2.18 -13.84 4.16
C LEU A 178 -1.14 -14.96 4.38
N SER A 179 -0.85 -15.77 3.36
CA SER A 179 0.16 -16.82 3.46
C SER A 179 1.57 -16.25 3.66
N GLU A 180 1.89 -15.14 2.99
CA GLU A 180 3.17 -14.44 3.14
C GLU A 180 3.26 -13.76 4.50
N TRP A 181 2.20 -13.08 4.94
CA TRP A 181 2.12 -12.49 6.28
C TRP A 181 2.33 -13.55 7.37
N MET A 182 1.66 -14.70 7.30
CA MET A 182 1.82 -15.78 8.28
C MET A 182 3.24 -16.34 8.30
N LYS A 183 3.86 -16.57 7.13
CA LYS A 183 5.26 -17.05 7.05
C LYS A 183 6.21 -16.09 7.75
N ASN A 184 5.92 -14.79 7.71
CA ASN A 184 6.77 -13.76 8.27
C ASN A 184 6.30 -13.28 9.66
N ALA A 185 5.27 -13.87 10.25
CA ALA A 185 4.63 -13.39 11.48
C ALA A 185 5.55 -13.44 12.71
N GLU A 186 6.52 -14.35 12.75
CA GLU A 186 7.55 -14.37 13.79
C GLU A 186 8.49 -13.16 13.69
N GLN A 187 8.68 -12.67 12.47
CA GLN A 187 9.59 -11.59 12.15
C GLN A 187 8.88 -10.22 12.21
N PHE A 188 7.66 -10.11 11.69
CA PHE A 188 6.88 -8.86 11.62
C PHE A 188 5.53 -9.04 12.32
N ARG A 189 5.23 -8.14 13.26
CA ARG A 189 3.90 -8.07 13.91
C ARG A 189 2.94 -7.09 13.24
N TYR A 190 3.47 -6.20 12.42
CA TYR A 190 2.71 -5.17 11.72
C TYR A 190 2.69 -5.47 10.21
N PRO A 191 1.61 -5.16 9.47
CA PRO A 191 0.28 -4.87 10.02
C PRO A 191 -0.33 -6.12 10.66
N ASP A 192 -1.20 -5.94 11.64
CA ASP A 192 -2.02 -7.03 12.15
C ASP A 192 -3.12 -7.38 11.13
N LEU A 193 -2.99 -8.54 10.48
CA LEU A 193 -3.96 -9.04 9.51
C LEU A 193 -4.88 -10.12 10.10
N THR A 194 -4.94 -10.27 11.43
CA THR A 194 -5.71 -11.31 12.10
C THR A 194 -7.20 -11.26 11.73
N GLU A 195 -7.81 -10.07 11.71
CA GLU A 195 -9.21 -9.91 11.29
C GLU A 195 -9.43 -10.40 9.86
N ALA A 196 -8.59 -9.92 8.92
CA ALA A 196 -8.68 -10.32 7.52
C ALA A 196 -8.52 -11.84 7.34
N PHE A 197 -7.59 -12.44 8.09
CA PHE A 197 -7.37 -13.87 8.11
C PHE A 197 -8.58 -14.67 8.62
N GLU A 198 -9.18 -14.25 9.72
CA GLU A 198 -10.36 -14.91 10.30
C GLU A 198 -11.55 -14.86 9.34
N VAL A 199 -11.80 -13.70 8.73
CA VAL A 199 -12.85 -13.51 7.73
C VAL A 199 -12.60 -14.39 6.50
N TRP A 200 -11.36 -14.43 5.99
CA TRP A 200 -11.00 -15.31 4.86
C TRP A 200 -11.22 -16.79 5.20
N CYS A 201 -10.80 -17.23 6.40
CA CYS A 201 -11.03 -18.58 6.88
C CYS A 201 -12.52 -18.92 6.96
N TYR A 202 -13.34 -18.03 7.50
CA TYR A 202 -14.79 -18.20 7.60
C TYR A 202 -15.45 -18.32 6.21
N ARG A 203 -15.11 -17.42 5.28
CA ARG A 203 -15.61 -17.43 3.90
C ARG A 203 -15.23 -18.71 3.17
N SER A 204 -13.97 -19.13 3.28
CA SER A 204 -13.44 -20.35 2.67
C SER A 204 -14.09 -21.62 3.21
N LYS A 205 -14.24 -21.73 4.54
CA LYS A 205 -14.95 -22.86 5.18
C LYS A 205 -16.41 -22.93 4.73
N THR A 206 -17.09 -21.79 4.65
CA THR A 206 -18.50 -21.72 4.24
C THR A 206 -18.67 -22.11 2.77
N ALA A 207 -17.80 -21.63 1.88
CA ALA A 207 -17.80 -22.01 0.47
C ALA A 207 -17.60 -23.53 0.30
N LYS A 208 -16.64 -24.12 1.01
CA LYS A 208 -16.39 -25.57 1.00
C LYS A 208 -17.63 -26.38 1.42
N ARG A 209 -18.33 -25.96 2.50
CA ARG A 209 -19.56 -26.63 2.95
C ARG A 209 -20.67 -26.59 1.90
N ARG A 210 -20.84 -25.44 1.22
CA ARG A 210 -21.85 -25.27 0.16
C ARG A 210 -21.55 -26.17 -1.04
N LEU A 211 -20.29 -26.29 -1.43
CA LEU A 211 -19.86 -27.19 -2.52
C LEU A 211 -20.16 -28.66 -2.18
N VAL A 212 -19.77 -29.12 -0.99
CA VAL A 212 -20.01 -30.51 -0.55
C VAL A 212 -21.51 -30.81 -0.38
N GLY A 213 -22.28 -29.86 0.18
CA GLY A 213 -23.73 -30.00 0.34
C GLY A 213 -24.49 -30.04 -0.99
N GLY A 214 -24.03 -29.28 -1.99
CA GLY A 214 -24.59 -29.32 -3.35
C GLY A 214 -24.31 -30.65 -4.05
N LEU A 215 -23.11 -31.20 -3.91
CA LEU A 215 -22.73 -32.50 -4.50
C LEU A 215 -23.54 -33.67 -3.90
N ASN A 216 -23.86 -33.62 -2.61
CA ASN A 216 -24.68 -34.64 -1.95
C ASN A 216 -26.19 -34.50 -2.24
N GLY A 217 -26.64 -33.33 -2.70
CA GLY A 217 -28.04 -33.09 -3.09
C GLY A 217 -28.39 -33.54 -4.51
N SER A 218 -27.39 -33.66 -5.40
CA SER A 218 -27.60 -34.09 -6.80
C SER A 218 -27.55 -35.61 -7.01
N SER A 219 -27.19 -36.39 -5.99
CA SER A 219 -27.08 -37.85 -6.05
C SER A 219 -28.31 -38.61 -5.54
N SER A 220 -29.40 -37.92 -5.18
CA SER A 220 -30.58 -38.52 -4.53
C SER A 220 -31.91 -38.37 -5.28
N SER A 221 -31.93 -37.90 -6.54
CA SER A 221 -33.18 -37.80 -7.31
C SER A 221 -33.16 -38.62 -8.60
N ASN A 222 -33.57 -39.89 -8.51
CA ASN A 222 -34.25 -40.60 -9.58
C ASN A 222 -35.20 -41.65 -8.95
N PRO A 223 -36.48 -41.33 -8.74
CA PRO A 223 -37.48 -42.35 -8.48
C PRO A 223 -37.91 -42.94 -9.83
N THR A 224 -37.58 -44.21 -10.03
CA THR A 224 -38.13 -45.08 -11.06
C THR A 224 -39.65 -45.08 -10.96
N VAL A 225 -40.35 -44.54 -11.97
CA VAL A 225 -41.78 -44.79 -12.15
C VAL A 225 -41.89 -46.13 -12.88
N SER A 226 -42.25 -47.17 -12.14
CA SER A 226 -42.66 -48.45 -12.72
C SER A 226 -44.18 -48.48 -12.84
N SER A 227 -44.60 -48.86 -14.05
CA SER A 227 -45.95 -48.97 -14.61
C SER A 227 -46.98 -49.73 -13.78
#